data_AF-A0A1H4U080-F1
#
_entry.id   AF-A0A1H4U080-F1
#
_cell.length_a   1.000
_cell.length_b   1.000
_cell.length_c   1.000
_cell.angle_alpha   90.00
_cell.angle_beta   90.00
_cell.angle_gamma   90.00
#
_symmetry.space_group_name_H-M   'P 1'
#
loop_
_entity.id
_entity.type
_entity.pdbx_description
1 polymer ?
#
loop_
_entity_poly.entity_id
_entity_poly.type
_entity_poly.pdbx_seq_one_letter_code
_entity_poly.pdbx_strand_id
1 'polypeptide(L)'
;MSFAHPSYLWALLGLLVPIAIHLWSKKEARTIKIGSVQWLSESKSKQSSSIQLNEWWLLVLRMGIISLLVLLMAKPQWHSKVSTTSLTYIIEPELVQHTDFMSRFNEISDDQEIRLLYKGLPLKENEQAIATINSIPDYWALASEMDALKTDSIVVFTKGFAKGLKGARPETKHKMHWVVIDFALAKETPLLAYKKKNGLQVFTGKSTPFDTKVSKKNIKLGDEFTLNTNGDSLVISGTNPSKKIPVYVQKPIKIALYYSDSLQKDKLYIEAALKALSIYLDSEIQVESSLDTEVVSKKEADAIIWLSAKPSPKTAKKLLAFKEDALSKSMIIAGVAEHTFYLTKRINSENAVTERLTEQLLQLLDNNSEVEKFIAEVDHRSVTATELETTYTPSKKKQKQLASQNVNPYLWLILLVLLLVERFVAYKRKQ
;
A
#
# COMPACT_ATOMS: atom_id res chain seq x y z
N MET A 1 -37.25 -9.41 -2.33
CA MET A 1 -37.91 -9.52 -1.01
C MET A 1 -37.82 -10.95 -0.54
N SER A 2 -37.65 -11.20 0.75
CA SER A 2 -37.79 -12.55 1.33
C SER A 2 -38.59 -12.47 2.64
N PHE A 3 -39.05 -13.60 3.15
CA PHE A 3 -39.81 -13.72 4.40
C PHE A 3 -38.95 -14.40 5.45
N ALA A 4 -38.95 -13.90 6.69
CA ALA A 4 -38.20 -14.54 7.79
C ALA A 4 -38.82 -15.88 8.19
N HIS A 5 -40.14 -16.01 8.09
CA HIS A 5 -40.86 -17.24 8.41
C HIS A 5 -41.87 -17.58 7.29
N PRO A 6 -41.41 -18.12 6.15
CA PRO A 6 -42.25 -18.37 4.99
C PRO A 6 -43.35 -19.42 5.23
N SER A 7 -43.19 -20.29 6.23
CA SER A 7 -44.20 -21.30 6.61
C SER A 7 -45.54 -20.70 7.01
N TYR A 8 -45.56 -19.49 7.58
CA TYR A 8 -46.82 -18.83 7.95
C TYR A 8 -47.69 -18.45 6.76
N LEU A 9 -47.14 -18.38 5.53
CA LEU A 9 -47.95 -18.12 4.33
C LEU A 9 -49.02 -19.20 4.10
N TRP A 10 -48.81 -20.42 4.60
CA TRP A 10 -49.83 -21.48 4.56
C TRP A 10 -51.11 -21.11 5.35
N ALA A 11 -51.00 -20.23 6.34
CA ALA A 11 -52.16 -19.74 7.07
C ALA A 11 -53.12 -18.89 6.22
N LEU A 12 -52.71 -18.43 5.02
CA LEU A 12 -53.62 -17.82 4.05
C LEU A 12 -54.73 -18.78 3.60
N LEU A 13 -54.55 -20.10 3.71
CA LEU A 13 -55.65 -21.05 3.48
C LEU A 13 -56.83 -20.83 4.43
N GLY A 14 -56.59 -20.23 5.60
CA GLY A 14 -57.64 -19.81 6.52
C GLY A 14 -58.62 -18.78 5.93
N LEU A 15 -58.25 -18.09 4.85
CA LEU A 15 -59.16 -17.22 4.10
C LEU A 15 -60.35 -17.98 3.50
N LEU A 16 -60.25 -19.30 3.32
CA LEU A 16 -61.37 -20.13 2.89
C LEU A 16 -62.52 -20.13 3.91
N VAL A 17 -62.24 -19.92 5.19
CA VAL A 17 -63.26 -19.95 6.25
C VAL A 17 -64.27 -18.81 6.10
N PRO A 18 -63.87 -17.51 6.03
CA PRO A 18 -64.80 -16.42 5.75
C PRO A 18 -65.59 -16.59 4.45
N ILE A 19 -64.95 -17.09 3.39
CA ILE A 19 -65.60 -17.32 2.09
C ILE A 19 -66.68 -18.40 2.24
N ALA A 20 -66.36 -19.53 2.87
CA ALA A 20 -67.28 -20.64 3.07
C ALA A 20 -68.48 -20.23 3.94
N ILE A 21 -68.23 -19.49 5.03
CA ILE A 21 -69.30 -18.95 5.90
C ILE A 21 -70.20 -18.01 5.11
N HIS A 22 -69.62 -17.15 4.27
CA HIS A 22 -70.39 -16.21 3.46
C HIS A 22 -71.28 -16.92 2.43
N LEU A 23 -70.78 -17.96 1.78
CA LEU A 23 -71.54 -18.77 0.84
C LEU A 23 -72.65 -19.59 1.52
N TRP A 24 -72.51 -19.92 2.81
CA TRP A 24 -73.52 -20.65 3.59
C TRP A 24 -74.57 -19.73 4.24
N SER A 25 -74.37 -18.42 4.24
CA SER A 25 -75.30 -17.48 4.86
C SER A 25 -76.63 -17.39 4.10
N LYS A 26 -77.66 -18.08 4.60
CA LYS A 26 -79.03 -17.98 4.08
C LYS A 26 -79.70 -16.72 4.61
N LYS A 27 -80.35 -15.97 3.72
CA LYS A 27 -81.09 -14.75 4.05
C LYS A 27 -82.24 -15.08 5.03
N GLU A 28 -82.29 -14.42 6.18
CA GLU A 28 -83.46 -14.49 7.06
C GLU A 28 -84.68 -13.96 6.31
N ALA A 29 -85.74 -14.77 6.25
CA ALA A 29 -86.99 -14.37 5.65
C ALA A 29 -87.57 -13.21 6.48
N ARG A 30 -87.72 -12.03 5.86
CA ARG A 30 -88.36 -10.89 6.52
C ARG A 30 -89.82 -11.24 6.79
N THR A 31 -90.18 -11.39 8.06
CA THR A 31 -91.57 -11.58 8.47
C THR A 31 -92.30 -10.25 8.33
N ILE A 32 -93.22 -10.15 7.39
CA ILE A 32 -94.12 -9.01 7.24
C ILE A 32 -95.37 -9.31 8.04
N LYS A 33 -95.74 -8.43 8.98
CA LYS A 33 -96.99 -8.56 9.74
C LYS A 33 -98.15 -8.20 8.83
N ILE A 34 -99.07 -9.14 8.63
CA ILE A 34 -100.30 -8.96 7.85
C ILE A 34 -101.51 -9.28 8.73
N GLY A 35 -102.62 -8.57 8.51
CA GLY A 35 -103.80 -8.61 9.39
C GLY A 35 -104.64 -9.89 9.35
N SER A 36 -104.51 -10.74 8.32
CA SER A 36 -105.15 -12.07 8.26
C SER A 36 -104.43 -12.99 7.27
N VAL A 37 -104.26 -14.26 7.65
CA VAL A 37 -103.63 -15.31 6.84
C VAL A 37 -104.64 -16.23 6.13
N GLN A 38 -105.94 -15.99 6.33
CA GLN A 38 -107.04 -16.83 5.84
C GLN A 38 -107.10 -16.96 4.30
N TRP A 39 -106.55 -15.99 3.57
CA TRP A 39 -106.63 -15.92 2.10
C TRP A 39 -105.31 -16.27 1.40
N LEU A 40 -104.28 -16.68 2.16
CA LEU A 40 -103.01 -17.11 1.59
C LEU A 40 -103.08 -18.59 1.24
N SER A 41 -103.13 -18.89 -0.06
CA SER A 41 -102.96 -20.23 -0.59
C SER A 41 -101.53 -20.74 -0.32
N GLU A 42 -101.42 -22.02 0.01
CA GLU A 42 -100.17 -22.68 0.37
C GLU A 42 -99.21 -22.71 -0.83
N SER A 43 -98.46 -21.63 -1.03
CA SER A 43 -97.47 -21.57 -2.08
C SER A 43 -96.26 -22.39 -1.63
N LYS A 44 -95.92 -23.45 -2.38
CA LYS A 44 -94.61 -24.11 -2.27
C LYS A 44 -93.55 -23.03 -2.43
N SER A 45 -92.86 -22.73 -1.33
CA SER A 45 -91.65 -21.91 -1.30
C SER A 45 -90.71 -22.38 -2.41
N LYS A 46 -90.64 -21.63 -3.51
CA LYS A 46 -89.51 -21.78 -4.44
C LYS A 46 -88.32 -21.28 -3.65
N GLN A 47 -87.50 -22.23 -3.21
CA GLN A 47 -86.21 -21.98 -2.60
C GLN A 47 -85.31 -21.31 -3.64
N SER A 48 -85.51 -20.00 -3.82
CA SER A 48 -84.68 -19.16 -4.67
C SER A 48 -83.41 -18.85 -3.89
N SER A 49 -82.47 -19.79 -3.89
CA SER A 49 -81.09 -19.54 -3.50
C SER A 49 -80.40 -18.76 -4.61
N SER A 50 -80.73 -17.47 -4.76
CA SER A 50 -79.85 -16.58 -5.52
C SER A 50 -78.74 -16.13 -4.57
N ILE A 51 -77.51 -16.53 -4.89
CA ILE A 51 -76.31 -16.08 -4.19
C ILE A 51 -76.08 -14.63 -4.62
N GLN A 52 -76.77 -13.70 -3.97
CA GLN A 52 -76.46 -12.28 -4.06
C GLN A 52 -75.40 -11.98 -3.00
N LEU A 53 -74.24 -11.51 -3.45
CA LEU A 53 -73.11 -11.08 -2.60
C LEU A 53 -73.47 -9.78 -1.87
N ASN A 54 -74.42 -9.85 -0.95
CA ASN A 54 -74.72 -8.77 -0.06
C ASN A 54 -73.59 -8.69 0.98
N GLU A 55 -72.95 -7.52 1.14
CA GLU A 55 -71.84 -7.27 2.10
C GLU A 55 -70.44 -7.68 1.64
N TRP A 56 -70.18 -7.73 0.33
CA TRP A 56 -68.83 -8.02 -0.20
C TRP A 56 -67.74 -7.08 0.36
N TRP A 57 -68.05 -5.82 0.68
CA TRP A 57 -67.08 -4.91 1.29
C TRP A 57 -66.60 -5.37 2.67
N LEU A 58 -67.50 -5.92 3.50
CA LEU A 58 -67.16 -6.47 4.81
C LEU A 58 -66.34 -7.77 4.68
N LEU A 59 -66.69 -8.59 3.69
CA LEU A 59 -65.92 -9.80 3.37
C LEU A 59 -64.47 -9.44 2.99
N VAL A 60 -64.27 -8.50 2.06
CA VAL A 60 -62.94 -8.06 1.62
C VAL A 60 -62.13 -7.53 2.80
N LEU A 61 -62.77 -6.80 3.71
CA LEU A 61 -62.09 -6.24 4.87
C LEU A 61 -61.64 -7.32 5.87
N ARG A 62 -62.49 -8.32 6.15
CA ARG A 62 -62.13 -9.48 6.97
C ARG A 62 -61.00 -10.30 6.35
N MET A 63 -61.05 -10.51 5.03
CA MET A 63 -59.97 -11.17 4.30
C MET A 63 -58.68 -10.35 4.32
N GLY A 64 -58.78 -9.02 4.24
CA GLY A 64 -57.65 -8.10 4.36
C GLY A 64 -56.99 -8.17 5.74
N ILE A 65 -57.77 -8.19 6.82
CA ILE A 65 -57.26 -8.34 8.19
C ILE A 65 -56.50 -9.66 8.38
N ILE A 66 -57.10 -10.78 7.95
CA ILE A 66 -56.47 -12.10 8.04
C ILE A 66 -55.18 -12.15 7.21
N SER A 67 -55.21 -11.65 5.97
CA SER A 67 -54.04 -11.60 5.09
C SER A 67 -52.91 -10.77 5.70
N LEU A 68 -53.23 -9.61 6.27
CA LEU A 68 -52.25 -8.74 6.91
C LEU A 68 -51.65 -9.35 8.18
N LEU A 69 -52.47 -10.05 8.97
CA LEU A 69 -52.00 -10.79 10.15
C LEU A 69 -51.00 -11.90 9.76
N VAL A 70 -51.29 -12.62 8.68
CA VAL A 70 -50.39 -13.65 8.14
C VAL A 70 -49.09 -13.03 7.63
N LEU A 71 -49.15 -11.89 6.94
CA LEU A 71 -47.96 -11.14 6.51
C LEU A 71 -47.13 -10.64 7.71
N LEU A 72 -47.78 -10.21 8.79
CA LEU A 72 -47.14 -9.78 10.04
C LEU A 72 -46.32 -10.91 10.68
N MET A 73 -46.87 -12.13 10.66
CA MET A 73 -46.23 -13.35 11.15
C MET A 73 -45.09 -13.80 10.22
N ALA A 74 -45.29 -13.69 8.90
CA ALA A 74 -44.29 -14.04 7.90
C ALA A 74 -43.08 -13.07 7.89
N LYS A 75 -43.23 -11.86 8.46
CA LYS A 75 -42.20 -10.81 8.56
C LYS A 75 -41.48 -10.58 7.23
N PRO A 76 -42.11 -9.92 6.24
CA PRO A 76 -41.45 -9.58 4.99
C PRO A 76 -40.22 -8.70 5.24
N GLN A 77 -39.14 -8.97 4.52
CA GLN A 77 -37.88 -8.26 4.61
C GLN A 77 -37.47 -7.71 3.24
N TRP A 78 -37.28 -6.40 3.18
CA TRP A 78 -36.68 -5.76 2.02
C TRP A 78 -35.16 -5.80 2.16
N HIS A 79 -34.51 -6.34 1.14
CA HIS A 79 -33.06 -6.44 1.10
C HIS A 79 -32.56 -5.39 0.13
N SER A 80 -31.78 -4.42 0.62
CA SER A 80 -31.03 -3.52 -0.24
C SER A 80 -29.70 -4.18 -0.58
N LYS A 81 -29.42 -4.37 -1.87
CA LYS A 81 -28.07 -4.71 -2.31
C LYS A 81 -27.19 -3.50 -2.01
N VAL A 82 -26.22 -3.63 -1.12
CA VAL A 82 -25.13 -2.66 -1.04
C VAL A 82 -24.36 -2.82 -2.35
N SER A 83 -24.36 -1.79 -3.20
CA SER A 83 -23.57 -1.74 -4.42
C SER A 83 -22.09 -1.65 -4.03
N THR A 84 -21.44 -2.79 -3.89
CA THR A 84 -19.97 -2.87 -3.82
C THR A 84 -19.47 -3.15 -5.23
N THR A 85 -18.48 -2.39 -5.68
CA THR A 85 -17.75 -2.72 -6.91
C THR A 85 -17.07 -4.07 -6.71
N SER A 86 -17.18 -4.97 -7.69
CA SER A 86 -16.62 -6.32 -7.57
C SER A 86 -15.09 -6.31 -7.62
N LEU A 87 -14.51 -5.37 -8.37
CA LEU A 87 -13.08 -5.27 -8.61
C LEU A 87 -12.67 -3.81 -8.80
N THR A 88 -11.58 -3.40 -8.13
CA THR A 88 -10.96 -2.08 -8.31
C THR A 88 -9.53 -2.26 -8.80
N TYR A 89 -9.16 -1.55 -9.86
CA TYR A 89 -7.77 -1.49 -10.34
C TYR A 89 -7.08 -0.26 -9.80
N ILE A 90 -5.83 -0.44 -9.39
CA ILE A 90 -4.99 0.64 -8.89
C ILE A 90 -3.71 0.63 -9.70
N ILE A 91 -3.41 1.73 -10.38
CA ILE A 91 -2.31 1.82 -11.35
C ILE A 91 -1.34 2.91 -10.92
N GLU A 92 -0.05 2.60 -10.92
CA GLU A 92 1.01 3.58 -10.67
C GLU A 92 1.04 4.70 -11.73
N PRO A 93 1.13 5.99 -11.36
CA PRO A 93 1.04 7.11 -12.31
C PRO A 93 2.01 7.04 -13.49
N GLU A 94 3.25 6.59 -13.28
CA GLU A 94 4.22 6.43 -14.37
C GLU A 94 3.78 5.37 -15.39
N LEU A 95 3.01 4.36 -14.99
CA LEU A 95 2.47 3.35 -15.91
C LEU A 95 1.33 3.90 -16.77
N VAL A 96 0.57 4.85 -16.23
CA VAL A 96 -0.54 5.49 -16.95
C VAL A 96 -0.04 6.32 -18.12
N GLN A 97 1.18 6.85 -18.04
CA GLN A 97 1.82 7.61 -19.13
C GLN A 97 2.20 6.72 -20.33
N HIS A 98 2.28 5.40 -20.15
CA HIS A 98 2.60 4.46 -21.23
C HIS A 98 1.33 4.02 -21.98
N THR A 99 1.18 4.50 -23.22
CA THR A 99 0.03 4.19 -24.10
C THR A 99 -0.16 2.68 -24.32
N ASP A 100 0.94 1.94 -24.52
CA ASP A 100 0.91 0.50 -24.77
C ASP A 100 0.35 -0.27 -23.57
N PHE A 101 0.71 0.15 -22.36
CA PHE A 101 0.17 -0.44 -21.14
C PHE A 101 -1.32 -0.15 -20.99
N MET A 102 -1.71 1.11 -21.19
CA MET A 102 -3.09 1.56 -21.01
C MET A 102 -4.04 0.99 -22.06
N SER A 103 -3.56 0.61 -23.25
CA SER A 103 -4.37 -0.04 -24.28
C SER A 103 -5.08 -1.32 -23.79
N ARG A 104 -4.48 -2.02 -22.82
CA ARG A 104 -5.02 -3.24 -22.20
C ARG A 104 -6.27 -3.00 -21.35
N PHE A 105 -6.51 -1.74 -20.96
CA PHE A 105 -7.66 -1.34 -20.15
C PHE A 105 -8.80 -0.76 -21.00
N ASN A 106 -8.64 -0.63 -22.33
CA ASN A 106 -9.67 -0.06 -23.20
C ASN A 106 -10.88 -0.99 -23.40
N GLU A 107 -10.70 -2.30 -23.21
CA GLU A 107 -11.76 -3.32 -23.35
C GLU A 107 -12.46 -3.64 -22.02
N ILE A 108 -12.00 -3.04 -20.92
CA ILE A 108 -12.59 -3.26 -19.60
C ILE A 108 -13.91 -2.50 -19.52
N SER A 109 -14.95 -3.18 -19.03
CA SER A 109 -16.31 -2.64 -18.90
C SER A 109 -16.37 -1.37 -18.04
N ASP A 110 -17.27 -0.45 -18.41
CA ASP A 110 -17.52 0.85 -17.74
C ASP A 110 -17.88 0.75 -16.24
N ASP A 111 -18.09 -0.46 -15.71
CA ASP A 111 -18.44 -0.73 -14.32
C ASP A 111 -17.22 -0.92 -13.40
N GLN A 112 -16.00 -0.99 -13.94
CA GLN A 112 -14.77 -1.19 -13.15
C GLN A 112 -14.10 0.14 -12.79
N GLU A 113 -13.81 0.33 -11.51
CA GLU A 113 -13.20 1.56 -11.01
C GLU A 113 -11.68 1.52 -11.15
N ILE A 114 -11.10 2.46 -11.91
CA ILE A 114 -9.64 2.62 -12.07
C ILE A 114 -9.16 3.83 -11.26
N ARG A 115 -8.27 3.58 -10.30
CA ARG A 115 -7.66 4.57 -9.43
C ARG A 115 -6.15 4.65 -9.63
N LEU A 116 -5.56 5.76 -9.24
CA LEU A 116 -4.11 5.96 -9.25
C LEU A 116 -3.50 5.50 -7.91
N LEU A 117 -2.34 4.85 -7.96
CA LEU A 117 -1.54 4.48 -6.79
C LEU A 117 -0.84 5.71 -6.23
N TYR A 118 -1.62 6.61 -5.64
CA TYR A 118 -1.17 7.85 -5.04
C TYR A 118 -2.00 8.16 -3.79
N LYS A 119 -1.53 9.10 -2.96
CA LYS A 119 -2.20 9.48 -1.73
C LYS A 119 -3.66 9.86 -1.98
N GLY A 120 -4.58 9.24 -1.25
CA GLY A 120 -6.02 9.43 -1.41
C GLY A 120 -6.66 8.65 -2.55
N LEU A 121 -5.89 7.84 -3.28
CA LEU A 121 -6.33 6.94 -4.34
C LEU A 121 -7.29 7.61 -5.36
N PRO A 122 -6.89 8.73 -5.99
CA PRO A 122 -7.76 9.48 -6.89
C PRO A 122 -8.15 8.66 -8.12
N LEU A 123 -9.31 8.98 -8.70
CA LEU A 123 -9.77 8.37 -9.95
C LEU A 123 -8.86 8.78 -11.12
N LYS A 124 -8.66 7.87 -12.07
CA LYS A 124 -7.82 8.07 -13.27
C LYS A 124 -8.19 9.32 -14.07
N GLU A 125 -9.47 9.66 -14.16
CA GLU A 125 -10.00 10.79 -14.96
C GLU A 125 -9.44 12.16 -14.55
N ASN A 126 -8.78 12.26 -13.39
CA ASN A 126 -8.12 13.47 -12.95
C ASN A 126 -6.72 13.64 -13.60
N GLU A 127 -6.69 14.04 -14.88
CA GLU A 127 -5.47 14.21 -15.69
C GLU A 127 -4.44 15.17 -15.07
N GLN A 128 -4.90 16.19 -14.33
CA GLN A 128 -4.05 17.18 -13.66
C GLN A 128 -3.20 16.56 -12.53
N ALA A 129 -3.71 15.50 -11.90
CA ALA A 129 -2.96 14.75 -10.89
C ALA A 129 -1.81 13.96 -11.52
N ILE A 130 -2.00 13.39 -12.71
CA ILE A 130 -1.05 12.48 -13.36
C ILE A 130 0.26 13.19 -13.78
N ALA A 131 0.18 14.43 -14.25
CA ALA A 131 1.35 15.18 -14.73
C ALA A 131 2.30 15.65 -13.61
N THR A 132 1.84 15.67 -12.36
CA THR A 132 2.61 16.23 -11.23
C THR A 132 3.22 15.15 -10.33
N ILE A 133 2.89 13.87 -10.56
CA ILE A 133 3.34 12.76 -9.72
C ILE A 133 4.60 12.13 -10.33
N ASN A 134 5.76 12.64 -9.93
CA ASN A 134 7.08 12.09 -10.26
C ASN A 134 7.77 11.45 -9.04
N SER A 135 6.99 11.00 -8.05
CA SER A 135 7.52 10.39 -6.84
C SER A 135 7.18 8.91 -6.78
N ILE A 136 8.15 8.11 -6.31
CA ILE A 136 7.95 6.69 -6.03
C ILE A 136 6.94 6.57 -4.89
N PRO A 137 5.78 5.92 -5.11
CA PRO A 137 4.75 5.80 -4.09
C PRO A 137 5.24 4.92 -2.93
N ASP A 138 4.69 5.19 -1.74
CA ASP A 138 4.87 4.31 -0.57
C ASP A 138 3.84 3.18 -0.66
N TYR A 139 4.28 2.00 -1.09
CA TYR A 139 3.38 0.89 -1.40
C TYR A 139 2.62 0.40 -0.17
N TRP A 140 3.25 0.35 1.00
CA TRP A 140 2.64 -0.18 2.21
C TRP A 140 1.75 0.83 2.93
N ALA A 141 2.10 2.12 2.90
CA ALA A 141 1.18 3.16 3.34
C ALA A 141 -0.08 3.18 2.47
N LEU A 142 0.08 3.14 1.14
CA LEU A 142 -1.05 3.11 0.21
C LEU A 142 -1.85 1.80 0.34
N ALA A 143 -1.23 0.66 0.60
CA ALA A 143 -1.96 -0.58 0.86
C ALA A 143 -2.89 -0.46 2.07
N SER A 144 -2.48 0.28 3.10
CA SER A 144 -3.36 0.57 4.23
C SER A 144 -4.53 1.47 3.82
N GLU A 145 -4.32 2.45 2.93
CA GLU A 145 -5.40 3.27 2.36
C GLU A 145 -6.35 2.46 1.46
N MET A 146 -5.80 1.53 0.67
CA MET A 146 -6.55 0.63 -0.23
C MET A 146 -7.52 -0.26 0.55
N ASP A 147 -7.18 -0.64 1.79
CA ASP A 147 -8.05 -1.44 2.65
C ASP A 147 -9.34 -0.72 3.07
N ALA A 148 -9.40 0.61 2.93
CA ALA A 148 -10.61 1.40 3.21
C ALA A 148 -11.62 1.40 2.05
N LEU A 149 -11.23 0.90 0.87
CA LEU A 149 -12.11 0.86 -0.31
C LEU A 149 -13.26 -0.14 -0.11
N LYS A 150 -14.44 0.19 -0.66
CA LYS A 150 -15.63 -0.67 -0.61
C LYS A 150 -15.68 -1.58 -1.84
N THR A 151 -14.72 -2.49 -1.96
CA THR A 151 -14.57 -3.40 -3.09
C THR A 151 -14.35 -4.84 -2.63
N ASP A 152 -14.75 -5.84 -3.42
CA ASP A 152 -14.53 -7.25 -3.04
C ASP A 152 -13.10 -7.72 -3.37
N SER A 153 -12.42 -7.11 -4.35
CA SER A 153 -11.05 -7.45 -4.75
C SER A 153 -10.28 -6.24 -5.30
N ILE A 154 -8.97 -6.22 -5.08
CA ILE A 154 -8.08 -5.13 -5.50
C ILE A 154 -6.93 -5.72 -6.31
N VAL A 155 -6.70 -5.19 -7.51
CA VAL A 155 -5.53 -5.51 -8.34
C VAL A 155 -4.67 -4.26 -8.47
N VAL A 156 -3.40 -4.35 -8.12
CA VAL A 156 -2.46 -3.23 -8.10
C VAL A 156 -1.38 -3.45 -9.15
N PHE A 157 -1.29 -2.54 -10.12
CA PHE A 157 -0.24 -2.50 -11.13
C PHE A 157 0.81 -1.47 -10.75
N THR A 158 2.07 -1.92 -10.61
CA THR A 158 3.17 -1.09 -10.14
C THR A 158 4.49 -1.48 -10.81
N LYS A 159 5.46 -0.56 -10.82
CA LYS A 159 6.86 -0.89 -11.16
C LYS A 159 7.57 -1.62 -10.01
N GLY A 160 7.00 -1.59 -8.80
CA GLY A 160 7.48 -2.33 -7.65
C GLY A 160 8.88 -1.92 -7.20
N PHE A 161 9.21 -0.63 -7.13
CA PHE A 161 10.54 -0.19 -6.73
C PHE A 161 10.87 -0.56 -5.28
N ALA A 162 12.06 -1.11 -5.01
CA ALA A 162 12.50 -1.47 -3.66
C ALA A 162 12.44 -0.27 -2.69
N LYS A 163 12.74 0.94 -3.18
CA LYS A 163 12.65 2.20 -2.43
C LYS A 163 11.21 2.58 -2.01
N GLY A 164 10.20 1.99 -2.64
CA GLY A 164 8.79 2.19 -2.31
C GLY A 164 8.29 1.34 -1.13
N LEU A 165 9.04 0.31 -0.71
CA LEU A 165 8.75 -0.46 0.50
C LEU A 165 9.28 0.29 1.73
N LYS A 166 8.37 0.92 2.48
CA LYS A 166 8.72 1.71 3.67
C LYS A 166 7.88 1.28 4.86
N GLY A 167 8.50 1.26 6.04
CA GLY A 167 7.82 0.93 7.29
C GLY A 167 7.63 -0.57 7.49
N ALA A 168 6.63 -0.93 8.30
CA ALA A 168 6.29 -2.32 8.56
C ALA A 168 5.25 -2.83 7.54
N ARG A 169 5.31 -4.11 7.20
CA ARG A 169 4.30 -4.76 6.33
C ARG A 169 2.90 -4.60 6.96
N PRO A 170 1.93 -4.01 6.24
CA PRO A 170 0.62 -3.73 6.79
C PRO A 170 -0.27 -4.97 6.82
N GLU A 171 -1.20 -5.00 7.77
CA GLU A 171 -2.27 -5.98 7.83
C GLU A 171 -3.52 -5.44 7.13
N THR A 172 -4.08 -6.19 6.18
CA THR A 172 -5.25 -5.75 5.39
C THR A 172 -6.38 -6.78 5.43
N LYS A 173 -7.62 -6.29 5.35
CA LYS A 173 -8.84 -7.10 5.27
C LYS A 173 -9.20 -7.50 3.85
N HIS A 174 -8.72 -6.77 2.86
CA HIS A 174 -8.85 -7.10 1.44
C HIS A 174 -7.64 -7.90 0.97
N LYS A 175 -7.90 -8.91 0.13
CA LYS A 175 -6.83 -9.61 -0.60
C LYS A 175 -6.44 -8.74 -1.80
N MET A 176 -5.21 -8.27 -1.80
CA MET A 176 -4.65 -7.43 -2.86
C MET A 176 -3.78 -8.30 -3.76
N HIS A 177 -4.01 -8.23 -5.07
CA HIS A 177 -3.17 -8.91 -6.05
C HIS A 177 -2.22 -7.89 -6.68
N TRP A 178 -0.94 -8.02 -6.37
CA TRP A 178 0.11 -7.14 -6.89
C TRP A 178 0.66 -7.70 -8.19
N VAL A 179 0.73 -6.85 -9.22
CA VAL A 179 1.31 -7.15 -10.51
C VAL A 179 2.45 -6.16 -10.73
N VAL A 180 3.68 -6.67 -10.67
CA VAL A 180 4.89 -5.90 -10.94
C VAL A 180 5.12 -5.90 -12.45
N ILE A 181 5.13 -4.71 -13.06
CA ILE A 181 5.41 -4.56 -14.47
C ILE A 181 6.85 -4.09 -14.65
N ASP A 182 7.64 -4.95 -15.27
CA ASP A 182 9.01 -4.64 -15.64
C ASP A 182 9.03 -3.83 -16.94
N PHE A 183 9.22 -2.51 -16.80
CA PHE A 183 9.45 -1.60 -17.93
C PHE A 183 10.92 -1.17 -18.06
N ALA A 184 11.80 -1.61 -17.14
CA ALA A 184 13.09 -0.98 -16.98
C ALA A 184 14.15 -1.67 -17.85
N LEU A 185 14.25 -1.23 -19.12
CA LEU A 185 15.54 -1.24 -19.79
C LEU A 185 16.56 -0.53 -18.90
N ALA A 186 17.80 -1.04 -18.86
CA ALA A 186 18.82 -0.52 -17.97
C ALA A 186 18.97 1.01 -18.15
N LYS A 187 18.67 1.76 -17.10
CA LYS A 187 18.66 3.23 -17.14
C LYS A 187 20.03 3.72 -16.70
N GLU A 188 20.73 4.37 -17.63
CA GLU A 188 22.01 5.01 -17.36
C GLU A 188 21.81 6.49 -17.06
N THR A 189 22.30 6.91 -15.89
CA THR A 189 22.16 8.27 -15.39
C THR A 189 23.51 8.79 -14.94
N PRO A 190 24.03 9.88 -15.55
CA PRO A 190 25.22 10.53 -15.02
C PRO A 190 24.88 11.14 -13.65
N LEU A 191 25.79 10.96 -12.69
CA LEU A 191 25.61 11.33 -11.28
C LEU A 191 26.36 12.63 -10.97
N LEU A 192 27.68 12.59 -11.11
CA LEU A 192 28.58 13.71 -10.81
C LEU A 192 29.89 13.56 -11.59
N ALA A 193 30.72 14.60 -11.57
CA ALA A 193 32.08 14.54 -12.09
C ALA A 193 33.08 15.03 -11.04
N TYR A 194 34.25 14.37 -10.96
CA TYR A 194 35.39 14.90 -10.21
C TYR A 194 36.40 15.56 -11.15
N LYS A 195 36.85 16.76 -10.78
CA LYS A 195 37.95 17.45 -11.45
C LYS A 195 39.27 16.83 -11.01
N LYS A 196 40.03 16.30 -11.97
CA LYS A 196 41.38 15.72 -11.77
C LYS A 196 42.44 16.54 -12.50
N LYS A 197 43.72 16.25 -12.25
CA LYS A 197 44.86 16.94 -12.88
C LYS A 197 44.79 16.91 -14.42
N ASN A 198 44.32 15.81 -15.01
CA ASN A 198 44.28 15.57 -16.46
C ASN A 198 42.87 15.51 -17.08
N GLY A 199 41.87 16.17 -16.47
CA GLY A 199 40.52 16.24 -17.02
C GLY A 199 39.42 16.03 -15.99
N LEU A 200 38.27 15.53 -16.43
CA LEU A 200 37.13 15.23 -15.58
C LEU A 200 36.87 13.72 -15.57
N GLN A 201 36.56 13.19 -14.40
CA GLN A 201 36.13 11.81 -14.24
C GLN A 201 34.64 11.79 -13.91
N VAL A 202 33.82 11.34 -14.85
CA VAL A 202 32.35 11.26 -14.68
C VAL A 202 31.98 9.92 -14.08
N PHE A 203 31.09 9.96 -13.10
CA PHE A 203 30.46 8.79 -12.49
C PHE A 203 29.05 8.62 -13.04
N THR A 204 28.74 7.43 -13.54
CA THR A 204 27.45 7.09 -14.14
C THR A 204 26.86 5.91 -13.37
N GLY A 205 25.65 6.08 -12.86
CA GLY A 205 24.84 5.01 -12.29
C GLY A 205 24.06 4.31 -13.39
N LYS A 206 24.11 2.99 -13.42
CA LYS A 206 23.30 2.13 -14.27
C LYS A 206 22.43 1.27 -13.36
N SER A 207 21.11 1.46 -13.43
CA SER A 207 20.18 0.64 -12.66
C SER A 207 19.38 -0.29 -13.57
N THR A 208 19.27 -1.53 -13.14
CA THR A 208 18.37 -2.56 -13.66
C THR A 208 17.35 -2.92 -12.56
N PRO A 209 16.32 -3.71 -12.87
CA PRO A 209 15.44 -4.30 -11.86
C PRO A 209 16.19 -5.08 -10.77
N PHE A 210 17.35 -5.65 -11.08
CA PHE A 210 18.07 -6.58 -10.19
C PHE A 210 19.24 -5.93 -9.46
N ASP A 211 19.94 -4.99 -10.12
CA ASP A 211 21.16 -4.38 -9.59
C ASP A 211 21.35 -2.92 -10.01
N THR A 212 22.08 -2.18 -9.18
CA THR A 212 22.54 -0.83 -9.48
C THR A 212 24.06 -0.82 -9.46
N LYS A 213 24.68 -0.46 -10.58
CA LYS A 213 26.14 -0.36 -10.72
C LYS A 213 26.56 1.07 -10.92
N VAL A 214 27.71 1.43 -10.38
CA VAL A 214 28.36 2.72 -10.66
C VAL A 214 29.60 2.46 -11.50
N SER A 215 29.71 3.14 -12.63
CA SER A 215 30.91 3.14 -13.46
C SER A 215 31.55 4.52 -13.46
N LYS A 216 32.85 4.58 -13.68
CA LYS A 216 33.62 5.82 -13.79
C LYS A 216 34.34 5.87 -15.13
N LYS A 217 34.32 7.02 -15.79
CA LYS A 217 34.99 7.25 -17.08
C LYS A 217 35.69 8.60 -17.09
N ASN A 218 36.94 8.61 -17.56
CA ASN A 218 37.65 9.87 -17.81
C ASN A 218 37.16 10.48 -19.12
N ILE A 219 36.83 11.77 -19.09
CA ILE A 219 36.34 12.53 -20.23
C ILE A 219 37.24 13.74 -20.51
N LYS A 220 37.18 14.22 -21.74
CA LYS A 220 37.76 15.50 -22.16
C LYS A 220 36.62 16.49 -22.41
N LEU A 221 36.87 17.76 -22.11
CA LEU A 221 35.92 18.84 -22.44
C LEU A 221 35.87 19.01 -23.96
N GLY A 222 34.69 19.29 -24.48
CA GLY A 222 34.40 19.41 -25.90
C GLY A 222 32.90 19.62 -26.13
N ASP A 223 32.42 19.33 -27.35
CA ASP A 223 31.04 19.62 -27.74
C ASP A 223 29.99 18.86 -26.89
N GLU A 224 30.30 17.62 -26.48
CA GLU A 224 29.42 16.79 -25.65
C GLU A 224 29.46 17.16 -24.16
N PHE A 225 30.59 17.65 -23.66
CA PHE A 225 30.82 17.90 -22.24
C PHE A 225 31.37 19.31 -22.04
N THR A 226 30.49 20.22 -21.59
CA THR A 226 30.85 21.63 -21.37
C THR A 226 30.68 21.99 -19.90
N LEU A 227 31.64 22.74 -19.36
CA LEU A 227 31.50 23.30 -18.01
C LEU A 227 30.64 24.57 -18.08
N ASN A 228 29.85 24.80 -17.04
CA ASN A 228 29.20 26.08 -16.88
C ASN A 228 30.22 27.20 -16.55
N THR A 229 29.77 28.45 -16.55
CA THR A 229 30.60 29.64 -16.30
C THR A 229 31.36 29.60 -14.97
N ASN A 230 30.79 28.96 -13.95
CA ASN A 230 31.38 28.86 -12.61
C ASN A 230 32.29 27.63 -12.44
N GLY A 231 32.26 26.69 -13.39
CA GLY A 231 32.97 25.41 -13.30
C GLY A 231 32.43 24.44 -12.23
N ASP A 232 31.26 24.72 -11.65
CA ASP A 232 30.63 23.90 -10.61
C ASP A 232 29.69 22.82 -11.17
N SER A 233 29.36 22.89 -12.46
CA SER A 233 28.42 22.00 -13.13
C SER A 233 28.91 21.61 -14.52
N LEU A 234 28.77 20.33 -14.86
CA LEU A 234 29.02 19.79 -16.19
C LEU A 234 27.69 19.64 -16.93
N VAL A 235 27.60 20.25 -18.09
CA VAL A 235 26.48 20.15 -19.02
C VAL A 235 26.81 19.07 -20.05
N ILE A 236 25.92 18.08 -20.16
CA ILE A 236 26.06 16.96 -21.08
C ILE A 236 25.12 17.18 -22.27
N SER A 237 25.71 17.62 -23.38
CA SER A 237 25.03 17.81 -24.66
C SER A 237 24.81 16.45 -25.32
N GLY A 238 23.57 16.14 -25.74
CA GLY A 238 23.21 14.82 -26.31
C GLY A 238 22.14 14.06 -25.51
N THR A 239 21.78 14.55 -24.33
CA THR A 239 20.53 14.18 -23.65
C THR A 239 19.45 15.20 -23.99
N ASN A 240 18.21 14.77 -24.23
CA ASN A 240 17.08 15.66 -24.50
C ASN A 240 16.04 15.52 -23.36
N PRO A 241 15.90 16.51 -22.46
CA PRO A 241 16.65 17.77 -22.36
C PRO A 241 18.10 17.58 -21.88
N SER A 242 18.95 18.59 -22.11
CA SER A 242 20.36 18.55 -21.69
C SER A 242 20.49 18.42 -20.18
N LYS A 243 21.21 17.40 -19.73
CA LYS A 243 21.37 17.09 -18.31
C LYS A 243 22.57 17.83 -17.72
N LYS A 244 22.38 18.40 -16.54
CA LYS A 244 23.43 19.05 -15.75
C LYS A 244 23.77 18.18 -14.55
N ILE A 245 25.06 17.97 -14.30
CA ILE A 245 25.56 17.24 -13.12
C ILE A 245 26.58 18.10 -12.35
N PRO A 246 26.66 17.96 -11.01
CA PRO A 246 27.63 18.70 -10.22
C PRO A 246 29.07 18.24 -10.48
N VAL A 247 30.01 19.19 -10.38
CA VAL A 247 31.44 18.97 -10.49
C VAL A 247 32.09 19.23 -9.13
N TYR A 248 32.75 18.22 -8.59
CA TYR A 248 33.46 18.29 -7.32
C TYR A 248 34.97 18.32 -7.54
N VAL A 249 35.68 19.00 -6.64
CA VAL A 249 37.14 18.90 -6.54
C VAL A 249 37.46 17.84 -5.50
N GLN A 250 38.20 16.80 -5.89
CA GLN A 250 38.58 15.73 -4.96
C GLN A 250 39.57 16.29 -3.94
N LYS A 251 39.17 16.30 -2.66
CA LYS A 251 40.03 16.74 -1.56
C LYS A 251 40.96 15.60 -1.15
N PRO A 252 42.21 15.91 -0.72
CA PRO A 252 43.10 14.89 -0.17
C PRO A 252 42.48 14.31 1.11
N ILE A 253 42.58 12.98 1.27
CA ILE A 253 42.15 12.29 2.49
C ILE A 253 43.24 12.48 3.53
N LYS A 254 42.91 13.10 4.66
CA LYS A 254 43.86 13.40 5.73
C LYS A 254 43.79 12.34 6.82
N ILE A 255 44.90 11.66 7.08
CA ILE A 255 45.02 10.62 8.11
C ILE A 255 46.04 11.05 9.15
N ALA A 256 45.61 11.11 10.41
CA ALA A 256 46.51 11.31 11.53
C ALA A 256 46.92 9.93 12.10
N LEU A 257 48.21 9.60 12.04
CA LEU A 257 48.75 8.33 12.50
C LEU A 257 49.61 8.56 13.74
N TYR A 258 49.14 8.08 14.89
CA TYR A 258 49.88 8.11 16.14
C TYR A 258 50.47 6.73 16.40
N TYR A 259 51.73 6.66 16.83
CA TYR A 259 52.39 5.38 17.09
C TYR A 259 53.29 5.44 18.32
N SER A 260 53.44 4.29 18.99
CA SER A 260 54.47 4.06 19.99
C SER A 260 55.73 3.47 19.34
N ASP A 261 56.90 3.63 19.97
CA ASP A 261 58.18 3.09 19.48
C ASP A 261 58.10 1.57 19.22
N SER A 262 57.37 0.84 20.07
CA SER A 262 57.18 -0.61 19.94
C SER A 262 56.45 -1.05 18.66
N LEU A 263 55.70 -0.13 18.03
CA LEU A 263 54.86 -0.35 16.85
C LEU A 263 55.38 0.40 15.61
N GLN A 264 56.64 0.85 15.62
CA GLN A 264 57.25 1.55 14.49
C GLN A 264 57.27 0.72 13.20
N LYS A 265 57.44 -0.61 13.28
CA LYS A 265 57.36 -1.50 12.11
C LYS A 265 55.95 -1.54 11.54
N ASP A 266 54.95 -1.67 12.40
CA ASP A 266 53.53 -1.70 12.04
C ASP A 266 53.12 -0.40 11.33
N LYS A 267 53.58 0.76 11.83
CA LYS A 267 53.45 2.06 11.16
C LYS A 267 53.90 2.00 9.70
N LEU A 268 55.11 1.49 9.43
CA LEU A 268 55.67 1.47 8.07
C LEU A 268 54.80 0.66 7.11
N TYR A 269 54.25 -0.47 7.56
CA TYR A 269 53.33 -1.27 6.76
C TYR A 269 52.01 -0.55 6.49
N ILE A 270 51.46 0.16 7.48
CA ILE A 270 50.25 0.97 7.29
C ILE A 270 50.51 2.12 6.31
N GLU A 271 51.62 2.86 6.45
CA GLU A 271 51.98 3.94 5.51
C GLU A 271 52.15 3.40 4.09
N ALA A 272 52.80 2.24 3.92
CA ALA A 272 52.93 1.59 2.62
C ALA A 272 51.58 1.15 2.03
N ALA A 273 50.69 0.58 2.85
CA ALA A 273 49.35 0.17 2.43
C ALA A 273 48.49 1.39 2.04
N LEU A 274 48.54 2.48 2.81
CA LEU A 274 47.85 3.74 2.50
C LEU A 274 48.40 4.38 1.22
N LYS A 275 49.73 4.32 1.00
CA LYS A 275 50.33 4.77 -0.25
C LYS A 275 49.85 3.95 -1.45
N ALA A 276 49.75 2.62 -1.30
CA ALA A 276 49.18 1.76 -2.34
C ALA A 276 47.71 2.10 -2.62
N LEU A 277 46.92 2.37 -1.57
CA LEU A 277 45.53 2.83 -1.70
C LEU A 277 45.43 4.17 -2.44
N SER A 278 46.32 5.12 -2.15
CA SER A 278 46.34 6.42 -2.84
C SER A 278 46.50 6.25 -4.36
N ILE A 279 47.35 5.32 -4.79
CA ILE A 279 47.55 4.99 -6.21
C ILE A 279 46.31 4.30 -6.79
N TYR A 280 45.78 3.28 -6.11
CA TYR A 280 44.63 2.50 -6.59
C TYR A 280 43.34 3.34 -6.71
N LEU A 281 43.09 4.21 -5.72
CA LEU A 281 41.93 5.10 -5.70
C LEU A 281 42.06 6.31 -6.63
N ASP A 282 43.28 6.57 -7.13
CA ASP A 282 43.62 7.79 -7.87
C ASP A 282 43.15 9.04 -7.09
N SER A 283 43.53 9.07 -5.79
CA SER A 283 43.19 10.08 -4.81
C SER A 283 44.37 10.29 -3.85
N GLU A 284 44.67 11.54 -3.51
CA GLU A 284 45.80 11.86 -2.62
C GLU A 284 45.46 11.51 -1.17
N ILE A 285 46.29 10.68 -0.53
CA ILE A 285 46.17 10.34 0.89
C ILE A 285 47.35 10.97 1.63
N GLN A 286 47.07 11.94 2.47
CA GLN A 286 48.06 12.65 3.28
C GLN A 286 48.12 12.01 4.67
N VAL A 287 49.22 11.33 4.97
CA VAL A 287 49.45 10.70 6.27
C VAL A 287 50.41 11.57 7.07
N GLU A 288 49.92 12.12 8.18
CA GLU A 288 50.75 12.83 9.15
C GLU A 288 51.01 11.92 10.34
N SER A 289 52.26 11.49 10.52
CA SER A 289 52.63 10.59 11.60
C SER A 289 53.35 11.31 12.75
N SER A 290 52.93 11.02 13.99
CA SER A 290 53.46 11.59 15.23
C SER A 290 53.56 10.54 16.34
N LEU A 291 54.39 10.78 17.35
CA LEU A 291 54.47 9.89 18.50
C LEU A 291 53.19 9.95 19.33
N ASP A 292 52.84 8.84 20.00
CA ASP A 292 51.67 8.74 20.87
C ASP A 292 51.74 9.62 22.14
N THR A 293 52.90 10.25 22.39
CA THR A 293 53.16 11.22 23.45
C THR A 293 52.87 12.65 23.05
N GLU A 294 52.81 12.95 21.75
CA GLU A 294 52.46 14.27 21.27
C GLU A 294 50.97 14.52 21.52
N VAL A 295 50.63 15.75 21.91
CA VAL A 295 49.23 16.14 22.09
C VAL A 295 48.50 15.82 20.79
N VAL A 296 47.45 14.98 20.87
CA VAL A 296 46.56 14.70 19.75
C VAL A 296 45.94 16.03 19.35
N SER A 297 46.61 16.71 18.42
CA SER A 297 46.15 17.99 17.94
C SER A 297 44.82 17.72 17.25
N LYS A 298 43.84 18.60 17.48
CA LYS A 298 42.58 18.63 16.72
C LYS A 298 42.84 19.07 15.28
N LYS A 299 43.87 18.51 14.63
CA LYS A 299 44.10 18.65 13.20
C LYS A 299 42.86 18.13 12.48
N GLU A 300 42.51 18.80 11.39
CA GLU A 300 41.43 18.39 10.49
C GLU A 300 41.82 17.08 9.80
N ALA A 301 41.72 15.96 10.52
CA ALA A 301 41.89 14.63 9.97
C ALA A 301 40.51 13.99 9.70
N ASP A 302 40.42 13.25 8.61
CA ASP A 302 39.24 12.48 8.23
C ASP A 302 39.19 11.15 8.98
N ALA A 303 40.36 10.56 9.25
CA ALA A 303 40.52 9.35 10.06
C ALA A 303 41.76 9.43 10.97
N ILE A 304 41.69 8.72 12.10
CA ILE A 304 42.77 8.59 13.07
C ILE A 304 43.20 7.13 13.13
N ILE A 305 44.50 6.87 13.02
CA ILE A 305 45.10 5.56 13.27
C ILE A 305 45.92 5.67 14.55
N TRP A 306 45.59 4.87 15.55
CA TRP A 306 46.19 4.86 16.88
C TRP A 306 46.92 3.55 17.13
N LEU A 307 48.22 3.52 16.85
CA LEU A 307 49.11 2.38 17.06
C LEU A 307 49.81 2.50 18.43
N SER A 308 49.03 2.39 19.50
CA SER A 308 49.55 2.36 20.86
C SER A 308 48.66 1.52 21.77
N ALA A 309 49.27 0.90 22.78
CA ALA A 309 48.57 0.22 23.86
C ALA A 309 47.94 1.21 24.87
N LYS A 310 48.30 2.50 24.80
CA LYS A 310 47.66 3.56 25.59
C LYS A 310 46.20 3.74 25.16
N PRO A 311 45.32 4.22 26.06
CA PRO A 311 43.93 4.49 25.73
C PRO A 311 43.83 5.46 24.54
N SER A 312 43.08 5.06 23.51
CA SER A 312 42.89 5.86 22.30
C SER A 312 42.10 7.14 22.59
N PRO A 313 42.33 8.23 21.82
CA PRO A 313 41.58 9.47 21.98
C PRO A 313 40.09 9.27 21.68
N LYS A 314 39.23 9.99 22.41
CA LYS A 314 37.81 10.08 22.08
C LYS A 314 37.63 10.99 20.87
N THR A 315 37.04 10.47 19.80
CA THR A 315 36.81 11.20 18.55
C THR A 315 35.46 10.84 17.94
N ALA A 316 34.87 11.77 17.20
CA ALA A 316 33.71 11.51 16.34
C ALA A 316 34.11 11.04 14.92
N LYS A 317 35.41 11.14 14.59
CA LYS A 317 35.97 10.68 13.31
C LYS A 317 36.23 9.17 13.33
N LYS A 318 36.44 8.58 12.15
CA LYS A 318 36.81 7.17 12.03
C LYS A 318 38.13 6.90 12.76
N LEU A 319 38.15 5.90 13.63
CA LEU A 319 39.29 5.54 14.48
C LEU A 319 39.68 4.09 14.24
N LEU A 320 40.95 3.83 13.89
CA LEU A 320 41.55 2.50 13.93
C LEU A 320 42.50 2.44 15.13
N ALA A 321 42.16 1.71 16.17
CA ALA A 321 42.98 1.57 17.37
C ALA A 321 43.65 0.19 17.45
N PHE A 322 44.91 0.15 17.85
CA PHE A 322 45.60 -1.10 18.14
C PHE A 322 45.05 -1.72 19.42
N LYS A 323 44.53 -2.94 19.32
CA LYS A 323 44.04 -3.72 20.44
C LYS A 323 44.24 -5.20 20.11
N GLU A 324 45.33 -5.75 20.61
CA GLU A 324 45.70 -7.13 20.34
C GLU A 324 44.61 -8.11 20.80
N ASP A 325 44.21 -9.01 19.90
CA ASP A 325 43.23 -10.06 20.14
C ASP A 325 43.67 -11.34 19.41
N ALA A 326 44.27 -12.25 20.17
CA ALA A 326 44.78 -13.51 19.66
C ALA A 326 43.68 -14.46 19.13
N LEU A 327 42.42 -14.23 19.49
CA LEU A 327 41.28 -15.03 19.04
C LEU A 327 40.64 -14.47 17.77
N SER A 328 41.03 -13.27 17.34
CA SER A 328 40.48 -12.65 16.15
C SER A 328 40.89 -13.37 14.87
N LYS A 329 39.90 -13.66 14.03
CA LYS A 329 40.11 -14.24 12.69
C LYS A 329 40.54 -13.21 11.65
N SER A 330 40.35 -11.91 11.92
CA SER A 330 40.64 -10.82 10.97
C SER A 330 41.58 -9.80 11.60
N MET A 331 42.55 -9.31 10.81
CA MET A 331 43.48 -8.25 11.22
C MET A 331 42.78 -6.97 11.68
N ILE A 332 41.73 -6.53 10.99
CA ILE A 332 40.88 -5.39 11.35
C ILE A 332 39.44 -5.86 11.57
N ILE A 333 38.85 -5.43 12.68
CA ILE A 333 37.45 -5.69 13.04
C ILE A 333 36.72 -4.39 13.41
N ALA A 334 35.40 -4.34 13.18
CA ALA A 334 34.57 -3.25 13.67
C ALA A 334 34.41 -3.34 15.20
N GLY A 335 34.52 -2.20 15.87
CA GLY A 335 34.29 -2.06 17.30
C GLY A 335 32.80 -1.89 17.65
N VAL A 336 32.51 -1.87 18.96
CA VAL A 336 31.14 -1.66 19.47
C VAL A 336 30.68 -0.21 19.29
N ALA A 337 31.62 0.74 19.37
CA ALA A 337 31.33 2.14 19.11
C ALA A 337 31.31 2.41 17.59
N GLU A 338 30.36 3.24 17.15
CA GLU A 338 30.30 3.69 15.75
C GLU A 338 31.63 4.27 15.28
N HIS A 339 31.98 4.02 14.02
CA HIS A 339 33.21 4.48 13.37
C HIS A 339 34.52 4.03 14.04
N THR A 340 34.49 3.07 14.97
CA THR A 340 35.68 2.52 15.62
C THR A 340 36.04 1.16 15.04
N PHE A 341 37.32 0.97 14.77
CA PHE A 341 37.90 -0.27 14.25
C PHE A 341 39.09 -0.66 15.13
N TYR A 342 39.35 -1.96 15.24
CA TYR A 342 40.48 -2.49 16.00
C TYR A 342 41.45 -3.25 15.12
N LEU A 343 42.74 -2.88 15.19
CA LEU A 343 43.84 -3.67 14.67
C LEU A 343 44.21 -4.72 15.71
N THR A 344 43.94 -5.99 15.41
CA THR A 344 43.98 -7.09 16.37
C THR A 344 45.30 -7.86 16.42
N LYS A 345 46.18 -7.64 15.45
CA LYS A 345 47.44 -8.35 15.30
C LYS A 345 48.56 -7.41 14.93
N ARG A 346 49.79 -7.79 15.26
CA ARG A 346 51.01 -7.15 14.76
C ARG A 346 51.14 -7.35 13.26
N ILE A 347 51.62 -6.34 12.55
CA ILE A 347 51.76 -6.37 11.09
C ILE A 347 53.19 -6.77 10.72
N ASN A 348 53.31 -7.72 9.80
CA ASN A 348 54.55 -8.16 9.18
C ASN A 348 54.36 -8.32 7.66
N SER A 349 55.44 -8.63 6.95
CA SER A 349 55.41 -8.74 5.49
C SER A 349 54.51 -9.88 4.97
N GLU A 350 54.32 -10.94 5.75
CA GLU A 350 53.52 -12.09 5.37
C GLU A 350 52.02 -11.79 5.57
N ASN A 351 51.64 -11.42 6.80
CA ASN A 351 50.24 -11.21 7.15
C ASN A 351 49.64 -9.95 6.52
N ALA A 352 50.44 -8.93 6.21
CA ALA A 352 49.96 -7.76 5.48
C ALA A 352 49.38 -8.13 4.10
N VAL A 353 49.96 -9.15 3.46
CA VAL A 353 49.52 -9.64 2.14
C VAL A 353 48.45 -10.71 2.29
N THR A 354 48.70 -11.75 3.10
CA THR A 354 47.77 -12.89 3.23
C THR A 354 46.43 -12.51 3.86
N GLU A 355 46.42 -11.56 4.81
CA GLU A 355 45.19 -11.04 5.41
C GLU A 355 44.65 -9.78 4.70
N ARG A 356 45.22 -9.38 3.55
CA ARG A 356 44.75 -8.29 2.68
C ARG A 356 44.63 -6.94 3.42
N LEU A 357 45.66 -6.53 4.16
CA LEU A 357 45.68 -5.29 4.96
C LEU A 357 45.16 -4.07 4.19
N THR A 358 45.62 -3.88 2.95
CA THR A 358 45.24 -2.77 2.08
C THR A 358 43.72 -2.69 1.86
N GLU A 359 43.05 -3.82 1.68
CA GLU A 359 41.60 -3.85 1.46
C GLU A 359 40.82 -3.64 2.75
N GLN A 360 41.34 -4.11 3.87
CA GLN A 360 40.73 -3.85 5.17
C GLN A 360 40.83 -2.36 5.54
N LEU A 361 41.97 -1.73 5.26
CA LEU A 361 42.16 -0.28 5.46
C LEU A 361 41.27 0.58 4.55
N LEU A 362 40.84 0.07 3.39
CA LEU A 362 39.93 0.78 2.51
C LEU A 362 38.60 1.14 3.21
N GLN A 363 38.11 0.29 4.13
CA GLN A 363 36.88 0.53 4.88
C GLN A 363 36.97 1.76 5.80
N LEU A 364 38.19 2.11 6.22
CA LEU A 364 38.46 3.30 7.02
C LEU A 364 38.38 4.58 6.17
N LEU A 365 38.58 4.49 4.86
CA LEU A 365 38.56 5.64 3.96
C LEU A 365 37.13 5.91 3.52
N ASP A 366 36.65 7.13 3.73
CA ASP A 366 35.39 7.59 3.16
C ASP A 366 35.63 8.12 1.74
N ASN A 367 35.74 7.21 0.77
CA ASN A 367 36.05 7.57 -0.61
C ASN A 367 34.76 7.71 -1.44
N ASN A 368 34.58 8.86 -2.07
CA ASN A 368 33.42 9.20 -2.90
C ASN A 368 32.09 9.30 -2.13
N SER A 369 32.11 9.83 -0.90
CA SER A 369 30.88 10.11 -0.12
C SER A 369 29.85 10.93 -0.90
N GLU A 370 30.29 11.76 -1.84
CA GLU A 370 29.41 12.52 -2.72
C GLU A 370 28.67 11.62 -3.71
N VAL A 371 29.30 10.57 -4.23
CA VAL A 371 28.67 9.62 -5.16
C VAL A 371 27.57 8.85 -4.46
N GLU A 372 27.80 8.39 -3.22
CA GLU A 372 26.81 7.62 -2.44
C GLU A 372 25.47 8.34 -2.27
N LYS A 373 25.51 9.68 -2.13
CA LYS A 373 24.30 10.51 -2.03
C LYS A 373 23.41 10.40 -3.26
N PHE A 374 23.99 10.25 -4.45
CA PHE A 374 23.25 10.10 -5.71
C PHE A 374 22.85 8.66 -6.01
N ILE A 375 23.50 7.65 -5.43
CA ILE A 375 23.15 6.23 -5.66
C ILE A 375 21.70 5.97 -5.29
N ALA A 376 21.24 6.49 -4.15
CA ALA A 376 19.86 6.31 -3.68
C ALA A 376 18.81 6.97 -4.61
N GLU A 377 19.19 7.94 -5.44
CA GLU A 377 18.29 8.60 -6.40
C GLU A 377 18.13 7.79 -7.70
N VAL A 378 19.18 7.05 -8.07
CA VAL A 378 19.23 6.27 -9.30
C VAL A 378 18.97 4.79 -9.10
N ASP A 379 18.91 4.33 -7.86
CA ASP A 379 18.53 2.96 -7.49
C ASP A 379 17.04 2.72 -7.81
N HIS A 380 16.82 2.07 -8.94
CA HIS A 380 15.50 1.69 -9.47
C HIS A 380 15.31 0.17 -9.45
N ARG A 381 15.98 -0.54 -8.54
CA ARG A 381 15.75 -1.97 -8.35
C ARG A 381 14.29 -2.24 -8.01
N SER A 382 13.75 -3.34 -8.50
CA SER A 382 12.39 -3.76 -8.22
C SER A 382 12.34 -4.91 -7.22
N VAL A 383 11.18 -5.06 -6.60
CA VAL A 383 10.85 -6.17 -5.72
C VAL A 383 9.85 -7.09 -6.42
N THR A 384 9.79 -8.32 -5.92
CA THR A 384 8.84 -9.31 -6.40
C THR A 384 7.42 -8.99 -5.91
N ALA A 385 6.41 -9.52 -6.61
CA ALA A 385 5.01 -9.39 -6.17
C ALA A 385 4.80 -9.93 -4.75
N THR A 386 5.48 -11.02 -4.38
CA THR A 386 5.42 -11.63 -3.04
C THR A 386 5.99 -10.73 -1.93
N GLU A 387 6.96 -9.88 -2.24
CA GLU A 387 7.50 -8.94 -1.26
C GLU A 387 6.54 -7.77 -0.99
N LEU A 388 5.79 -7.36 -2.02
CA LEU A 388 4.75 -6.32 -1.95
C LEU A 388 3.47 -6.78 -1.23
N GLU A 389 3.21 -8.08 -1.17
CA GLU A 389 2.02 -8.62 -0.51
C GLU A 389 1.88 -8.14 0.93
N THR A 390 0.64 -7.83 1.29
CA THR A 390 0.24 -7.46 2.65
C THR A 390 -0.07 -8.70 3.48
N THR A 391 -0.07 -8.54 4.80
CA THR A 391 -0.54 -9.59 5.69
C THR A 391 -2.07 -9.64 5.64
N TYR A 392 -2.61 -10.49 4.76
CA TYR A 392 -4.05 -10.66 4.63
C TYR A 392 -4.63 -11.36 5.86
N THR A 393 -5.45 -10.63 6.62
CA THR A 393 -6.25 -11.21 7.70
C THR A 393 -7.70 -11.24 7.25
N PRO A 394 -8.26 -12.41 6.90
CA PRO A 394 -9.64 -12.50 6.48
C PRO A 394 -10.52 -11.96 7.59
N SER A 395 -11.23 -10.86 7.30
CA SER A 395 -12.22 -10.34 8.22
C SER A 395 -13.19 -11.47 8.55
N LYS A 396 -13.31 -11.83 9.83
CA LYS A 396 -14.39 -12.70 10.33
C LYS A 396 -15.74 -12.00 10.17
N LYS A 397 -16.15 -11.68 8.94
CA LYS A 397 -17.49 -11.19 8.66
C LYS A 397 -18.41 -12.40 8.76
N LYS A 398 -19.17 -12.46 9.86
CA LYS A 398 -20.47 -13.13 9.88
C LYS A 398 -21.18 -12.75 8.58
N GLN A 399 -21.58 -13.78 7.83
CA GLN A 399 -22.41 -13.76 6.63
C GLN A 399 -23.17 -12.44 6.50
N LYS A 400 -22.84 -11.63 5.48
CA LYS A 400 -23.38 -10.28 5.22
C LYS A 400 -24.84 -10.25 5.68
N GLN A 401 -25.12 -9.74 6.89
CA GLN A 401 -26.48 -9.50 7.33
C GLN A 401 -26.93 -8.35 6.45
N LEU A 402 -27.60 -8.71 5.36
CA LEU A 402 -28.26 -7.78 4.48
C LEU A 402 -29.03 -6.82 5.38
N ALA A 403 -28.75 -5.52 5.25
CA ALA A 403 -29.46 -4.50 6.02
C ALA A 403 -30.94 -4.64 5.69
N SER A 404 -31.68 -5.32 6.55
CA SER A 404 -33.08 -5.60 6.36
C SER A 404 -33.85 -4.46 7.00
N GLN A 405 -34.51 -3.65 6.17
CA GLN A 405 -35.44 -2.67 6.69
C GLN A 405 -36.67 -3.43 7.21
N ASN A 406 -36.93 -3.30 8.51
CA ASN A 406 -38.06 -3.96 9.16
C ASN A 406 -39.36 -3.21 8.83
N VAL A 407 -40.16 -3.75 7.91
CA VAL A 407 -41.46 -3.16 7.50
C VAL A 407 -42.60 -3.49 8.48
N ASN A 408 -42.36 -4.34 9.48
CA ASN A 408 -43.35 -4.79 10.45
C ASN A 408 -44.08 -3.65 11.21
N PRO A 409 -43.41 -2.56 11.65
CA PRO A 409 -44.08 -1.45 12.34
C PRO A 409 -45.20 -0.80 11.50
N TYR A 410 -45.00 -0.67 10.19
CA TYR A 410 -45.99 -0.10 9.28
C TYR A 410 -47.17 -1.05 9.06
N LEU A 411 -46.91 -2.36 8.99
CA LEU A 411 -47.96 -3.36 8.87
C LEU A 411 -48.86 -3.42 10.11
N TRP A 412 -48.31 -3.22 11.31
CA TRP A 412 -49.10 -3.07 12.55
C TRP A 412 -50.02 -1.85 12.51
N LEU A 413 -49.54 -0.71 12.00
CA LEU A 413 -50.35 0.51 11.87
C LEU A 413 -51.50 0.30 10.88
N ILE A 414 -51.21 -0.31 9.73
CA ILE A 414 -52.24 -0.64 8.72
C ILE A 414 -53.28 -1.61 9.30
N LEU A 415 -52.85 -2.59 10.11
CA LEU A 415 -53.76 -3.54 10.76
C LEU A 415 -54.70 -2.85 11.73
N LEU A 416 -54.18 -1.93 12.54
CA LEU A 416 -54.98 -1.16 13.49
C LEU A 416 -56.03 -0.30 12.75
N VAL A 417 -55.63 0.38 11.67
CA VAL A 417 -56.56 1.16 10.85
C VAL A 417 -57.65 0.27 10.23
N LEU A 418 -57.27 -0.88 9.68
CA LEU A 418 -58.22 -1.83 9.10
C LEU A 418 -59.24 -2.36 10.11
N LEU A 419 -58.81 -2.66 11.34
CA LEU A 419 -59.70 -3.09 12.42
C LEU A 419 -60.70 -1.99 12.82
N LEU A 420 -60.27 -0.73 12.88
CA LEU A 420 -61.18 0.40 13.15
C LEU A 420 -62.20 0.60 12.04
N VAL A 421 -61.77 0.53 10.78
CA VAL A 421 -62.67 0.62 9.62
C VAL A 421 -63.67 -0.53 9.61
N GLU A 422 -63.23 -1.74 9.94
CA GLU A 422 -64.11 -2.92 10.01
C GLU A 422 -65.18 -2.74 11.07
N ARG A 423 -64.77 -2.32 12.27
CA ARG A 423 -65.69 -2.06 13.38
C ARG A 423 -66.72 -0.99 13.03
N PHE A 424 -66.31 0.07 12.34
CA PHE A 424 -67.21 1.15 11.94
C PHE A 424 -68.22 0.71 10.88
N VAL A 425 -67.77 -0.07 9.87
CA VAL A 425 -68.64 -0.60 8.81
C VAL A 425 -69.64 -1.61 9.38
N ALA A 426 -69.21 -2.48 10.31
CA ALA A 426 -70.10 -3.42 11.02
C ALA A 426 -71.16 -2.67 11.85
N TYR A 427 -70.74 -1.68 12.64
CA TYR A 427 -71.64 -0.88 13.49
C TYR A 427 -72.74 -0.17 12.67
N LYS A 428 -72.37 0.47 11.54
CA LYS A 428 -73.34 1.16 10.68
C LYS A 428 -74.38 0.21 10.07
N ARG A 429 -74.06 -1.08 9.96
CA ARG A 429 -74.91 -2.10 9.34
C ARG A 429 -75.70 -2.97 10.34
N LYS A 430 -75.61 -2.68 11.65
CA LYS A 430 -76.25 -3.46 12.74
C LYS A 430 -75.84 -4.95 12.73
N GLN A 431 -74.54 -5.21 12.52
CA GLN A 431 -73.92 -6.52 12.74
C GLN A 431 -73.05 -6.52 14.00
#